data_AF-A0A2E5IF82-F1
#
_entry.id   AF-A0A2E5IF82-F1
#
_cell.length_a   1.000
_cell.length_b   1.000
_cell.length_c   1.000
_cell.angle_alpha   90.00
_cell.angle_beta   90.00
_cell.angle_gamma   90.00
#
_symmetry.space_group_name_H-M   'P 1'
#
loop_
_entity.id
_entity.type
_entity.pdbx_description
1 polymer ?
#
loop_
_entity_poly.entity_id
_entity_poly.type
_entity_poly.pdbx_seq_one_letter_code
_entity_poly.pdbx_strand_id
1 'polypeptide(L)'
;MGNTKKEEETKRKGRSKRTGRKPSNYRYDKLNDAQKMKPDVRARKRADRAKREAEAKAEAEANEADADEEQEQPETTIVVVPKRLPLGPCCPDQVAIAAKNEQLLIELMRKPQRAFDSVTMRPDIIVIQAWFERKYRRHMPHFREYLREQNIRTTG
;
A
#
# COMPACT_ATOMS: atom_id res chain seq x y z
N MET A 1 69.18 -14.31 -12.60
CA MET A 1 68.31 -13.40 -11.82
C MET A 1 67.50 -12.57 -12.79
N GLY A 2 66.19 -12.44 -12.62
CA GLY A 2 65.36 -11.44 -13.32
C GLY A 2 64.08 -11.97 -13.96
N ASN A 3 62.95 -11.66 -13.33
CA ASN A 3 61.58 -12.16 -13.54
C ASN A 3 60.87 -11.87 -14.88
N THR A 4 59.78 -12.63 -15.01
CA THR A 4 58.67 -12.69 -15.98
C THR A 4 57.71 -11.48 -15.99
N LYS A 5 56.84 -11.46 -17.04
CA LYS A 5 55.53 -10.79 -17.23
C LYS A 5 55.48 -9.59 -18.20
N LYS A 6 54.86 -9.84 -19.37
CA LYS A 6 53.98 -8.98 -20.21
C LYS A 6 53.91 -9.67 -21.57
N GLU A 7 52.79 -9.93 -22.25
CA GLU A 7 51.42 -9.47 -22.19
C GLU A 7 50.56 -10.62 -22.74
N GLU A 8 49.61 -11.11 -21.94
CA GLU A 8 48.53 -11.96 -22.41
C GLU A 8 47.24 -11.14 -22.29
N GLU A 9 46.93 -10.34 -23.31
CA GLU A 9 45.68 -9.58 -23.40
C GLU A 9 45.37 -9.41 -24.90
N THR A 10 44.45 -10.16 -25.51
CA THR A 10 43.04 -9.77 -25.55
C THR A 10 42.21 -10.85 -26.27
N LYS A 11 42.19 -12.10 -25.79
CA LYS A 11 41.15 -13.08 -26.16
C LYS A 11 39.90 -12.89 -25.30
N ARG A 12 39.12 -11.82 -25.53
CA ARG A 12 37.72 -11.75 -25.05
C ARG A 12 36.83 -11.11 -26.12
N LYS A 13 36.54 -11.90 -27.15
CA LYS A 13 35.40 -11.70 -28.05
C LYS A 13 34.13 -11.50 -27.21
N GLY A 14 33.34 -10.51 -27.60
CA GLY A 14 32.30 -9.89 -26.79
C GLY A 14 31.28 -10.88 -26.22
N ARG A 15 31.29 -11.01 -24.90
CA ARG A 15 30.13 -11.48 -24.14
C ARG A 15 29.06 -10.40 -24.26
N SER A 16 28.12 -10.56 -25.19
CA SER A 16 26.92 -9.72 -25.22
C SER A 16 26.24 -9.84 -23.86
N LYS A 17 26.31 -8.76 -23.06
CA LYS A 17 25.56 -8.67 -21.81
C LYS A 17 24.11 -8.52 -22.24
N ARG A 18 23.35 -9.61 -22.12
CA ARG A 18 21.89 -9.63 -22.14
C ARG A 18 21.41 -8.68 -21.03
N THR A 19 21.31 -7.39 -21.33
CA THR A 19 20.71 -6.40 -20.44
C THR A 19 19.21 -6.55 -20.57
N GLY A 20 18.63 -7.43 -19.73
CA GLY A 20 17.18 -7.56 -19.55
C GLY A 20 16.49 -6.33 -18.95
N ARG A 21 17.06 -5.14 -19.13
CA ARG A 21 16.46 -3.88 -18.71
C ARG A 21 15.48 -3.46 -19.79
N LYS A 22 14.18 -3.55 -19.47
CA LYS A 22 13.12 -2.98 -20.30
C LYS A 22 13.48 -1.51 -20.61
N PRO A 23 13.35 -1.07 -21.88
CA PRO A 23 13.66 0.30 -22.24
C PRO A 23 12.79 1.26 -21.41
N SER A 24 13.40 2.34 -20.90
CA SER A 24 12.67 3.37 -20.16
C SER A 24 11.57 3.99 -21.06
N ASN A 25 10.40 4.21 -20.46
CA ASN A 25 9.26 4.89 -21.09
C ASN A 25 9.47 6.40 -21.25
N TYR A 26 10.54 6.94 -20.65
CA TYR A 26 10.87 8.36 -20.66
C TYR A 26 12.14 8.61 -21.47
N ARG A 27 12.20 9.78 -22.10
CA ARG A 27 13.39 10.38 -22.70
C ARG A 27 13.70 11.67 -21.96
N TYR A 28 14.98 11.96 -21.75
CA TYR A 28 15.38 13.23 -21.16
C TYR A 28 15.39 14.31 -22.24
N ASP A 29 14.72 15.43 -21.98
CA ASP A 29 14.67 16.60 -22.83
C ASP A 29 15.68 17.63 -22.34
N LYS A 30 16.75 17.82 -23.10
CA LYS A 30 17.85 18.71 -22.76
C LYS A 30 17.47 20.20 -22.81
N LEU A 31 16.39 20.56 -23.51
CA LEU A 31 15.97 21.96 -23.65
C LEU A 31 15.25 22.46 -22.40
N ASN A 32 14.55 21.56 -21.70
CA ASN A 32 13.73 21.91 -20.53
C ASN A 32 14.24 21.24 -19.24
N ASP A 33 15.42 20.62 -19.28
CA ASP A 33 16.00 19.82 -18.18
C ASP A 33 14.97 18.89 -17.52
N ALA A 34 14.19 18.19 -18.34
CA ALA A 34 13.01 17.44 -17.87
C ALA A 34 12.90 16.06 -18.51
N GLN A 35 12.47 15.07 -17.73
CA GLN A 35 12.11 13.76 -18.26
C GLN A 35 10.72 13.83 -18.92
N LYS A 36 10.67 13.64 -20.24
CA LYS A 36 9.43 13.59 -21.02
C LYS A 36 9.11 12.16 -21.44
N MET A 37 7.84 11.79 -21.40
CA MET A 37 7.42 10.47 -21.90
C MET A 37 7.70 10.37 -23.40
N LYS A 38 8.16 9.21 -23.87
CA LYS A 38 8.36 8.95 -25.30
C LYS A 38 7.02 9.07 -26.05
N PRO A 39 7.02 9.60 -27.29
CA PRO A 39 5.79 9.82 -28.06
C PRO A 39 5.01 8.51 -28.28
N ASP A 40 5.69 7.40 -28.57
CA ASP A 40 5.04 6.10 -28.80
C ASP A 40 4.32 5.57 -27.55
N VAL A 41 4.93 5.76 -26.38
CA VAL A 41 4.33 5.38 -25.09
C VAL A 41 3.11 6.26 -24.80
N ARG A 42 3.19 7.56 -25.13
CA ARG A 42 2.07 8.49 -24.96
C ARG A 42 0.91 8.14 -25.90
N ALA A 43 1.19 7.77 -27.16
CA ALA A 43 0.20 7.33 -28.12
C ALA A 43 -0.49 6.04 -27.67
N ARG A 44 0.28 5.04 -27.21
CA ARG A 44 -0.25 3.79 -26.66
C ARG A 44 -1.18 4.03 -25.47
N LYS A 45 -0.76 4.85 -24.50
CA LYS A 45 -1.61 5.19 -23.34
C LYS A 45 -2.91 5.91 -23.74
N ARG A 46 -2.88 6.75 -24.76
CA ARG A 46 -4.09 7.41 -25.29
C ARG A 46 -5.03 6.39 -25.94
N ALA A 47 -4.50 5.47 -26.74
CA ALA A 47 -5.29 4.40 -27.35
C ALA A 47 -5.92 3.47 -26.29
N ASP A 48 -5.15 3.07 -25.27
CA ASP A 48 -5.65 2.23 -24.17
C ASP A 48 -6.79 2.93 -23.40
N ARG A 49 -6.66 4.25 -23.18
CA ARG A 49 -7.71 5.05 -22.55
C ARG A 49 -8.96 5.16 -23.43
N ALA A 50 -8.80 5.44 -24.72
CA ALA A 50 -9.91 5.51 -25.66
C ALA A 50 -10.67 4.18 -25.77
N LYS A 51 -9.95 3.05 -25.73
CA LYS A 51 -10.56 1.71 -25.68
C LYS A 51 -11.40 1.50 -24.43
N ARG A 52 -10.87 1.81 -23.25
CA ARG A 52 -11.64 1.71 -22.00
C ARG A 52 -12.83 2.63 -21.95
N GLU A 53 -12.71 3.84 -22.49
CA GLU A 53 -13.83 4.78 -22.57
C GLU A 53 -14.88 4.29 -23.56
N ALA A 54 -14.50 3.64 -24.67
CA ALA A 54 -15.43 3.02 -25.60
C ALA A 54 -16.10 1.76 -25.00
N GLU A 55 -15.35 0.92 -24.29
CA GLU A 55 -15.87 -0.25 -23.56
C GLU A 55 -16.85 0.20 -22.47
N ALA A 56 -16.49 1.19 -21.66
CA ALA A 56 -17.39 1.73 -20.63
C ALA A 56 -18.64 2.39 -21.22
N LYS A 57 -18.54 3.03 -22.39
CA LYS A 57 -19.71 3.56 -23.10
C LYS A 57 -20.58 2.45 -23.67
N ALA A 58 -20.00 1.40 -24.24
CA ALA A 58 -20.76 0.26 -24.73
C ALA A 58 -21.43 -0.51 -23.58
N GLU A 59 -20.77 -0.62 -22.43
CA GLU A 59 -21.37 -1.18 -21.20
C GLU A 59 -22.49 -0.27 -20.66
N ALA A 60 -22.34 1.05 -20.71
CA ALA A 60 -23.41 1.97 -20.32
C ALA A 60 -24.61 1.91 -21.28
N GLU A 61 -24.38 1.90 -22.60
CA GLU A 61 -25.43 1.77 -23.61
C GLU A 61 -26.12 0.40 -23.56
N ALA A 62 -25.39 -0.68 -23.25
CA ALA A 62 -25.99 -2.00 -23.02
C ALA A 62 -26.84 -2.04 -21.75
N ASN A 63 -26.44 -1.33 -20.68
CA ASN A 63 -27.25 -1.22 -19.46
C ASN A 63 -28.48 -0.31 -19.66
N GLU A 64 -28.42 0.70 -20.53
CA GLU A 64 -29.57 1.55 -20.86
C GLU A 64 -30.60 0.83 -21.76
N ALA A 65 -30.19 -0.15 -22.58
CA ALA A 65 -31.10 -0.96 -23.39
C ALA A 65 -31.88 -2.03 -22.58
N ASP A 66 -31.46 -2.33 -21.34
CA ASP A 66 -32.12 -3.26 -20.41
C ASP A 66 -32.98 -2.51 -19.35
N ALA A 67 -33.08 -1.17 -19.43
CA ALA A 67 -33.64 -0.32 -18.38
C ALA A 67 -34.99 0.35 -18.74
N ASP A 68 -35.84 -0.30 -19.55
CA ASP A 68 -37.24 0.14 -19.77
C ASP A 68 -38.25 -0.61 -18.87
N GLU A 69 -37.79 -1.40 -17.89
CA GLU A 69 -38.63 -1.90 -16.80
C GLU A 69 -37.98 -1.66 -15.42
N GLU A 70 -38.77 -1.00 -14.57
CA GLU A 70 -38.65 -0.90 -13.11
C GLU A 70 -37.81 0.23 -12.45
N GLN A 71 -38.58 1.29 -12.13
CA GLN A 71 -38.76 1.87 -10.78
C GLN A 71 -37.67 2.77 -10.17
N GLU A 72 -38.08 4.03 -10.02
CA GLU A 72 -37.57 5.04 -9.10
C GLU A 72 -37.33 4.50 -7.69
N GLN A 73 -36.11 4.61 -7.16
CA GLN A 73 -35.85 4.78 -5.72
C GLN A 73 -34.59 5.63 -5.46
N PRO A 74 -34.57 6.39 -4.34
CA PRO A 74 -33.71 7.55 -4.16
C PRO A 74 -32.24 7.21 -3.87
N GLU A 75 -31.37 8.09 -4.37
CA GLU A 75 -29.92 8.10 -4.19
C GLU A 75 -29.52 8.17 -2.71
N THR A 76 -29.32 7.01 -2.08
CA THR A 76 -28.53 6.94 -0.85
C THR A 76 -27.07 6.88 -1.27
N THR A 77 -26.29 7.89 -0.85
CA THR A 77 -24.83 7.89 -0.99
C THR A 77 -24.26 6.65 -0.30
N ILE A 78 -23.98 5.60 -1.07
CA ILE A 78 -23.33 4.38 -0.59
C ILE A 78 -21.88 4.77 -0.25
N VAL A 79 -21.64 5.03 1.04
CA VAL A 79 -20.28 5.01 1.57
C VAL A 79 -19.76 3.60 1.36
N VAL A 80 -18.94 3.41 0.32
CA VAL A 80 -18.26 2.15 0.04
C VAL A 80 -17.27 1.90 1.17
N VAL A 81 -17.76 1.32 2.26
CA VAL A 81 -16.90 0.72 3.29
C VAL A 81 -16.17 -0.41 2.57
N PRO A 82 -14.84 -0.34 2.40
CA PRO A 82 -14.12 -1.41 1.73
C PRO A 82 -14.40 -2.70 2.49
N LYS A 83 -15.00 -3.70 1.82
CA LYS A 83 -15.18 -5.06 2.32
C LYS A 83 -13.80 -5.61 2.66
N ARG A 84 -13.36 -5.39 3.89
CA ARG A 84 -12.16 -6.00 4.45
C ARG A 84 -12.50 -7.47 4.57
N LEU A 85 -11.96 -8.29 3.67
CA LEU A 85 -11.96 -9.75 3.81
C LEU A 85 -11.61 -10.08 5.27
N PRO A 86 -12.36 -10.97 5.94
CA PRO A 86 -12.04 -11.38 7.29
C PRO A 86 -10.64 -11.99 7.24
N LEU A 87 -9.66 -11.24 7.74
CA LEU A 87 -8.34 -11.80 7.98
C LEU A 87 -8.59 -12.83 9.08
N GLY A 88 -8.47 -14.12 8.75
CA GLY A 88 -8.78 -15.23 9.64
C GLY A 88 -8.15 -15.12 11.04
N PRO A 89 -8.46 -16.06 11.94
CA PRO A 89 -8.14 -15.96 13.37
C PRO A 89 -6.68 -15.56 13.59
N CYS A 90 -6.46 -14.47 14.33
CA CYS A 90 -5.12 -13.92 14.52
C CYS A 90 -4.24 -14.82 15.40
N CYS A 91 -4.85 -15.55 16.33
CA CYS A 91 -4.20 -16.48 17.25
C CYS A 91 -5.04 -17.77 17.36
N PRO A 92 -4.40 -18.93 17.58
CA PRO A 92 -5.10 -20.20 17.74
C PRO A 92 -5.78 -20.34 19.10
N ASP A 93 -5.13 -19.87 20.17
CA ASP A 93 -5.55 -20.08 21.57
C ASP A 93 -5.61 -18.77 22.37
N GLN A 94 -6.39 -18.75 23.44
CA GLN A 94 -6.49 -17.61 24.37
C GLN A 94 -5.15 -17.27 25.04
N VAL A 95 -4.35 -18.28 25.39
CA VAL A 95 -3.01 -18.07 25.98
C VAL A 95 -2.09 -17.34 25.00
N ALA A 96 -2.17 -17.68 23.71
CA ALA A 96 -1.41 -17.01 22.67
C ALA A 96 -1.89 -15.56 22.43
N ILE A 97 -3.17 -15.27 22.67
CA ILE A 97 -3.70 -13.90 22.64
C ILE A 97 -3.11 -13.08 23.79
N ALA A 98 -3.16 -13.58 25.02
CA ALA A 98 -2.64 -12.88 26.19
C ALA A 98 -1.13 -12.58 26.05
N ALA A 99 -0.32 -13.58 25.69
CA ALA A 99 1.12 -13.39 25.50
C ALA A 99 1.45 -12.36 24.41
N LYS A 100 0.66 -12.33 23.33
CA LYS A 100 0.86 -11.37 22.24
C LYS A 100 0.41 -9.96 22.63
N ASN A 101 -0.67 -9.83 23.40
CA ASN A 101 -1.12 -8.55 23.95
C ASN A 101 -0.04 -7.92 24.86
N GLU A 102 0.58 -8.71 25.73
CA GLU A 102 1.69 -8.25 26.58
C GLU A 102 2.89 -7.78 25.75
N GLN A 103 3.27 -8.54 24.72
CA GLN A 103 4.34 -8.15 23.80
C GLN A 103 4.04 -6.83 23.08
N LEU A 104 2.79 -6.65 22.62
CA LEU A 104 2.35 -5.42 21.97
C LEU A 104 2.34 -4.23 22.91
N LEU A 105 1.92 -4.43 24.16
CA LEU A 105 1.96 -3.38 25.19
C LEU A 105 3.41 -2.95 25.44
N ILE A 106 4.34 -3.91 25.58
CA ILE A 106 5.77 -3.62 25.75
C ILE A 106 6.30 -2.82 24.55
N GLU A 107 5.97 -3.23 23.32
CA GLU A 107 6.42 -2.51 22.12
C GLU A 107 5.84 -1.10 22.04
N LEU A 108 4.57 -0.93 22.40
CA LEU A 108 3.91 0.38 22.44
C LEU A 108 4.56 1.29 23.49
N MET A 109 4.93 0.73 24.65
CA MET A 109 5.56 1.45 25.75
C MET A 109 7.05 1.76 25.53
N ARG A 110 7.72 1.15 24.54
CA ARG A 110 9.12 1.49 24.19
C ARG A 110 9.25 2.92 23.67
N LYS A 111 8.26 3.41 22.94
CA LYS A 111 8.21 4.78 22.39
C LYS A 111 6.80 5.32 22.56
N PRO A 112 6.40 5.66 23.80
CA PRO A 112 5.04 6.04 24.09
C PRO A 112 4.80 7.43 23.50
N GLN A 113 3.93 7.51 22.50
CA GLN A 113 3.35 8.79 22.12
C GLN A 113 2.11 9.01 22.96
N ARG A 114 2.04 10.16 23.62
CA ARG A 114 0.95 10.51 24.52
C ARG A 114 0.25 11.76 24.02
N ALA A 115 -1.08 11.73 24.02
CA ALA A 115 -1.91 12.90 23.81
C ALA A 115 -2.27 13.50 25.17
N PHE A 116 -2.47 14.81 25.19
CA PHE A 116 -2.99 15.50 26.36
C PHE A 116 -4.48 15.21 26.49
N ASP A 117 -4.90 14.85 27.70
CA ASP A 117 -6.31 14.85 28.06
C ASP A 117 -6.77 16.31 28.22
N SER A 118 -7.86 16.69 27.55
CA SER A 118 -8.39 18.05 27.59
C SER A 118 -8.95 18.43 28.96
N VAL A 119 -9.29 17.45 29.80
CA VAL A 119 -9.87 17.69 31.13
C VAL A 119 -8.77 17.83 32.17
N THR A 120 -7.82 16.89 32.21
CA THR A 120 -6.77 16.88 33.25
C THR A 120 -5.52 17.64 32.84
N MET A 121 -5.40 18.04 31.57
CA MET A 121 -4.20 18.66 30.98
C MET A 121 -2.93 17.84 31.20
N ARG A 122 -3.07 16.53 31.43
CA ARG A 122 -1.97 15.58 31.61
C ARG A 122 -1.82 14.69 30.39
N PRO A 123 -0.59 14.26 30.06
CA PRO A 123 -0.35 13.29 29.00
C PRO A 123 -0.70 11.88 29.51
N ASP A 124 -1.99 11.59 29.66
CA ASP A 124 -2.48 10.31 30.19
C ASP A 124 -2.99 9.37 29.09
N ILE A 125 -3.30 9.91 27.90
CA ILE A 125 -3.87 9.15 26.79
C ILE A 125 -2.74 8.62 25.90
N ILE A 126 -2.66 7.30 25.73
CA ILE A 126 -1.67 6.69 24.83
C ILE A 126 -2.17 6.73 23.39
N VAL A 127 -1.35 7.26 22.48
CA VAL A 127 -1.67 7.33 21.05
C VAL A 127 -1.13 6.09 20.36
N ILE A 128 -2.03 5.31 19.76
CA ILE A 128 -1.65 4.19 18.90
C ILE A 128 -1.31 4.73 17.52
N GLN A 129 -0.03 4.70 17.17
CA GLN A 129 0.43 5.24 15.90
C GLN A 129 -0.09 4.40 14.71
N ALA A 130 -0.41 5.05 13.60
CA ALA A 130 -0.99 4.38 12.42
C ALA A 130 -0.10 3.25 11.82
N TRP A 131 1.22 3.32 12.00
CA TRP A 131 2.11 2.22 11.56
C TRP A 131 1.95 0.97 12.45
N PHE A 132 1.68 1.15 13.74
CA PHE A 132 1.49 0.08 14.71
C PHE A 132 0.21 -0.68 14.37
N GLU A 133 -0.88 0.05 14.10
CA GLU A 133 -2.14 -0.53 13.67
C GLU A 133 -2.00 -1.29 12.35
N ARG A 134 -1.22 -0.76 11.41
CA ARG A 134 -0.95 -1.44 10.14
C ARG A 134 -0.14 -2.72 10.33
N LYS A 135 0.89 -2.70 11.17
CA LYS A 135 1.74 -3.86 11.48
C LYS A 135 0.95 -4.97 12.17
N TYR A 136 0.06 -4.61 13.10
CA TYR A 136 -0.67 -5.55 13.93
C TYR A 136 -2.17 -5.62 13.63
N ARG A 137 -2.58 -5.24 12.42
CA ARG A 137 -3.97 -5.08 12.00
C ARG A 137 -4.89 -6.25 12.36
N ARG A 138 -4.39 -7.49 12.29
CA ARG A 138 -5.15 -8.70 12.63
C ARG A 138 -5.39 -8.86 14.13
N HIS A 139 -4.43 -8.42 14.95
CA HIS A 139 -4.46 -8.57 16.41
C HIS A 139 -5.02 -7.33 17.14
N MET A 140 -5.17 -6.20 16.45
CA MET A 140 -5.69 -4.95 17.01
C MET A 140 -7.03 -5.10 17.76
N PRO A 141 -8.02 -5.90 17.30
CA PRO A 141 -9.27 -6.07 18.05
C PRO A 141 -9.04 -6.61 19.47
N HIS A 142 -8.28 -7.70 19.60
CA HIS A 142 -7.92 -8.28 20.91
C HIS A 142 -7.07 -7.33 21.75
N PHE A 143 -6.16 -6.60 21.11
CA PHE A 143 -5.32 -5.65 21.82
C PHE A 143 -6.13 -4.46 22.36
N ARG A 144 -7.13 -3.96 21.62
CA ARG A 144 -8.03 -2.90 22.08
C ARG A 144 -8.97 -3.36 23.20
N GLU A 145 -9.38 -4.62 23.21
CA GLU A 145 -10.10 -5.24 24.34
C GLU A 145 -9.22 -5.30 25.57
N TYR A 146 -8.01 -5.84 25.43
CA TYR A 146 -7.03 -5.91 26.52
C TYR A 146 -6.71 -4.54 27.12
N LEU A 147 -6.52 -3.51 26.30
CA LEU A 147 -6.29 -2.15 26.78
C LEU A 147 -7.47 -1.59 27.59
N ARG A 148 -8.71 -1.92 27.20
CA ARG A 148 -9.92 -1.55 27.95
C ARG A 148 -9.97 -2.27 29.30
N GLU A 149 -9.66 -3.55 29.33
CA GLU A 149 -9.61 -4.35 30.57
C GLU A 149 -8.55 -3.82 31.56
N GLN A 150 -7.40 -3.35 31.04
CA GLN A 150 -6.34 -2.74 31.84
C GLN A 150 -6.60 -1.27 32.21
N ASN A 151 -7.77 -0.71 31.88
CA ASN A 151 -8.13 0.71 32.09
C ASN A 151 -7.15 1.71 31.44
N ILE A 152 -6.52 1.31 30.32
CA ILE A 152 -5.57 2.15 29.59
C ILE A 152 -6.34 2.97 28.55
N ARG A 153 -6.39 4.30 28.74
CA ARG A 153 -7.01 5.21 27.77
C ARG A 153 -6.13 5.32 26.52
N THR A 154 -6.71 5.05 25.37
CA THR A 154 -6.00 5.13 24.08
C THR A 154 -6.75 5.92 23.03
N THR A 155 -6.02 6.51 22.08
CA THR A 155 -6.55 7.19 20.89
C THR A 155 -5.81 6.70 19.64
N GLY A 156 -6.53 6.54 18.53
CA GLY A 156 -5.97 5.93 17.30
C GLY A 156 -7.05 5.45 16.34
#